data_AF-Q38FY5-F1
#
_entry.id   AF-Q38FY5-F1
#
_cell.length_a   1.000
_cell.length_b   1.000
_cell.length_c   1.000
_cell.angle_alpha   90.00
_cell.angle_beta   90.00
_cell.angle_gamma   90.00
#
_symmetry.space_group_name_H-M   'P 1'
#
loop_
_entity.id
_entity.type
_entity.pdbx_description
1 polymer ?
#
loop_
_entity_poly.entity_id
_entity_poly.type
_entity_poly.pdbx_seq_one_letter_code
_entity_poly.pdbx_strand_id
1 'polypeptide(L)'
;MWRTAVFCTIRTGALLVSRKHLRLRCNSCTRLLPAAHFSKATAPAQSLVCIDCKRLCILCGVHRTLDNFSGADAELCDNCLAKKHVARENVYFRYPVLKYRACPFSVEAMREEIRREGTSIDEEERMDDM
;
A
#
# COMPACT_ATOMS: atom_id res chain seq x y z
N MET A 1 35.94 26.44 29.59
CA MET A 1 36.06 24.97 29.52
C MET A 1 35.70 24.54 28.10
N TRP A 2 36.68 24.05 27.35
CA TRP A 2 36.53 23.70 25.93
C TRP A 2 36.01 22.26 25.84
N ARG A 3 34.91 22.03 25.13
CA ARG A 3 34.45 20.67 24.79
C ARG A 3 34.51 20.50 23.28
N THR A 4 35.45 19.65 22.90
CA THR A 4 35.76 19.17 21.57
C THR A 4 34.57 18.44 20.95
N ALA A 5 34.15 18.87 19.76
CA ALA A 5 33.23 18.11 18.92
C ALA A 5 34.05 17.06 18.14
N VAL A 6 33.82 15.79 18.45
CA VAL A 6 34.37 14.65 17.71
C VAL A 6 33.61 14.53 16.40
N PHE A 7 34.25 14.88 15.28
CA PHE A 7 33.76 14.59 13.94
C PHE A 7 33.97 13.10 13.64
N CYS A 8 32.90 12.31 13.70
CA CYS A 8 32.87 10.96 13.15
C CYS A 8 32.67 11.03 11.64
N THR A 9 33.77 10.93 10.88
CA THR A 9 33.74 10.71 9.43
C THR A 9 33.33 9.25 9.16
N ILE A 10 32.06 9.04 8.84
CA ILE A 10 31.59 7.74 8.34
C ILE A 10 32.16 7.54 6.94
N ARG A 11 33.17 6.66 6.84
CA ARG A 11 33.68 6.10 5.57
C ARG A 11 32.54 5.37 4.84
N THR A 12 31.82 6.07 3.98
CA THR A 12 31.04 5.42 2.92
C THR A 12 31.99 4.97 1.82
N GLY A 13 32.66 3.84 2.07
CA GLY A 13 33.36 3.11 1.02
C GLY A 13 32.32 2.60 0.02
N ALA A 14 32.21 3.27 -1.13
CA ALA A 14 31.44 2.76 -2.26
C ALA A 14 32.17 1.54 -2.82
N LEU A 15 31.89 0.36 -2.26
CA LEU A 15 32.26 -0.91 -2.87
C LEU A 15 31.48 -1.01 -4.19
N LEU A 16 32.14 -0.65 -5.29
CA LEU A 16 31.70 -0.96 -6.66
C LEU A 16 31.80 -2.48 -6.87
N VAL A 17 30.93 -3.23 -6.18
CA VAL A 17 30.75 -4.66 -6.43
C VAL A 17 30.07 -4.79 -7.78
N SER A 18 30.65 -5.61 -8.67
CA SER A 18 30.04 -5.97 -9.96
C SER A 18 28.63 -6.50 -9.72
N ARG A 19 27.62 -5.72 -10.13
CA ARG A 19 26.19 -6.06 -9.96
C ARG A 19 25.80 -7.36 -10.65
N LYS A 20 26.63 -7.87 -11.58
CA LYS A 20 26.33 -9.07 -12.39
C LYS A 20 26.23 -10.35 -11.56
N HIS A 21 26.88 -10.43 -10.40
CA HIS A 21 26.82 -11.60 -9.52
C HIS A 21 26.32 -11.28 -8.11
N LEU A 22 25.83 -10.06 -7.87
CA LEU A 22 25.29 -9.67 -6.58
C LEU A 22 23.97 -10.41 -6.34
N ARG A 23 23.97 -11.30 -5.36
CA ARG A 23 22.76 -11.96 -4.86
C ARG A 23 22.36 -11.35 -3.52
N LEU A 24 21.08 -11.08 -3.36
CA LEU A 24 20.48 -10.49 -2.18
C LEU A 24 19.49 -11.48 -1.57
N ARG A 25 19.41 -11.49 -0.24
CA ARG A 25 18.45 -12.32 0.50
C ARG A 25 17.12 -11.59 0.61
N CYS A 26 16.03 -12.24 0.25
CA CYS A 26 14.69 -11.71 0.51
C CYS A 26 14.33 -11.87 1.99
N ASN A 27 13.84 -10.81 2.63
CA ASN A 27 13.45 -10.84 4.03
C ASN A 27 12.20 -11.70 4.29
N SER A 28 11.32 -11.86 3.29
CA SER A 28 10.08 -12.64 3.40
C SER A 28 10.30 -14.13 3.11
N CYS A 29 10.66 -14.50 1.88
CA CYS A 29 10.85 -15.92 1.52
C CYS A 29 12.24 -16.49 1.84
N THR A 30 13.17 -15.68 2.38
CA THR A 30 14.56 -16.07 2.73
C THR A 30 15.45 -16.54 1.58
N ARG A 31 14.93 -16.65 0.35
CA ARG A 31 15.68 -17.06 -0.86
C ARG A 31 16.78 -16.05 -1.21
N LEU A 32 17.91 -16.57 -1.69
CA LEU A 32 19.03 -15.79 -2.22
C LEU A 32 18.84 -15.62 -3.73
N LEU A 33 18.49 -14.41 -4.18
CA LEU A 33 18.11 -14.11 -5.55
C LEU A 33 19.03 -13.06 -6.19
N PRO A 34 19.20 -13.04 -7.52
CA PRO A 34 19.91 -11.95 -8.20
C PRO A 34 19.29 -10.58 -7.88
N ALA A 35 20.12 -9.53 -7.85
CA ALA A 35 19.67 -8.16 -7.57
C ALA A 35 18.50 -7.68 -8.47
N ALA A 36 18.36 -8.24 -9.68
CA ALA A 36 17.26 -7.96 -10.61
C ALA A 36 15.86 -8.32 -10.05
N HIS A 37 15.77 -9.26 -9.10
CA HIS A 37 14.50 -9.64 -8.45
C HIS A 37 14.05 -8.66 -7.36
N PHE A 38 14.77 -7.56 -7.14
CA PHE A 38 14.47 -6.57 -6.13
C PHE A 38 14.26 -5.20 -6.78
N SER A 39 13.08 -4.62 -6.59
CA SER A 39 12.75 -3.28 -7.10
C SER A 39 13.69 -2.18 -6.57
N LYS A 40 14.31 -2.40 -5.39
CA LYS A 40 15.24 -1.48 -4.74
C LYS A 40 16.43 -2.26 -4.15
N ALA A 41 17.40 -2.62 -4.98
CA ALA A 41 18.59 -3.38 -4.56
C ALA A 41 19.51 -2.63 -3.57
N THR A 42 19.35 -1.32 -3.41
CA THR A 42 20.14 -0.47 -2.49
C THR A 42 19.46 -0.24 -1.14
N ALA A 43 18.28 -0.81 -0.90
CA ALA A 43 17.57 -0.66 0.37
C ALA A 43 18.27 -1.43 1.51
N PRO A 44 18.08 -1.03 2.79
CA PRO A 44 18.60 -1.79 3.93
C PRO A 44 18.19 -3.26 3.86
N ALA A 45 19.08 -4.18 4.24
CA ALA A 45 18.88 -5.63 4.10
C ALA A 45 17.52 -6.11 4.67
N GLN A 46 17.11 -5.57 5.82
CA GLN A 46 15.83 -5.87 6.47
C GLN A 46 14.58 -5.47 5.68
N SER A 47 14.72 -4.60 4.68
CA SER A 47 13.62 -4.10 3.83
C SER A 47 13.60 -4.72 2.42
N LEU A 48 14.58 -5.56 2.10
CA LEU A 48 14.68 -6.18 0.78
C LEU A 48 13.65 -7.30 0.63
N VAL A 49 12.66 -7.07 -0.22
CA VAL A 49 11.65 -8.08 -0.58
C VAL A 49 11.62 -8.27 -2.08
N CYS A 50 11.68 -9.53 -2.52
CA CYS A 50 11.69 -9.90 -3.92
C CYS A 50 10.33 -9.59 -4.59
N ILE A 51 10.33 -9.53 -5.92
CA ILE A 51 9.12 -9.27 -6.72
C ILE A 51 8.03 -10.31 -6.43
N ASP A 52 8.37 -11.60 -6.28
CA ASP A 52 7.40 -12.67 -5.99
C ASP A 52 6.71 -12.53 -4.62
N CYS A 53 7.37 -11.88 -3.66
CA CYS A 53 6.81 -11.62 -2.32
C CYS A 53 6.10 -10.26 -2.26
N LYS A 54 5.81 -9.69 -3.44
CA LYS A 54 5.02 -8.48 -3.59
C LYS A 54 3.84 -8.76 -4.51
N ARG A 55 2.77 -8.01 -4.30
CA ARG A 55 1.60 -8.01 -5.16
C ARG A 55 1.21 -6.58 -5.51
N LEU A 56 0.76 -6.39 -6.74
CA LEU A 56 0.22 -5.13 -7.22
C LEU A 56 -1.20 -4.94 -6.67
N CYS A 57 -1.42 -3.87 -5.92
CA CYS A 57 -2.79 -3.47 -5.57
C CYS A 57 -3.45 -2.84 -6.80
N ILE A 58 -4.56 -3.40 -7.27
CA ILE A 58 -5.26 -2.92 -8.48
C ILE A 58 -5.80 -1.49 -8.34
N LEU A 59 -6.13 -1.05 -7.13
CA LEU A 59 -6.72 0.26 -6.90
C LEU A 59 -5.67 1.38 -6.82
N CYS A 60 -4.54 1.17 -6.13
CA CYS A 60 -3.52 2.21 -6.00
C CYS A 60 -2.34 2.06 -6.97
N GLY A 61 -2.24 0.95 -7.71
CA GLY A 61 -1.14 0.70 -8.66
C GLY A 61 0.23 0.52 -8.00
N VAL A 62 0.29 0.22 -6.70
CA VAL A 62 1.55 0.07 -5.95
C VAL A 62 1.78 -1.39 -5.60
N HIS A 63 3.01 -1.86 -5.81
CA HIS A 63 3.46 -3.16 -5.32
C HIS A 63 3.69 -3.11 -3.81
N ARG A 64 2.92 -3.89 -3.05
CA ARG A 64 3.04 -4.04 -1.60
C ARG A 64 3.46 -5.46 -1.26
N THR A 65 4.03 -5.65 -0.08
CA THR A 65 4.38 -6.97 0.43
C THR A 65 3.10 -7.73 0.81
N LEU A 66 3.14 -9.06 0.78
CA LEU A 66 1.93 -9.92 0.93
C LEU A 66 1.22 -9.74 2.28
N ASP A 67 1.90 -9.26 3.32
CA ASP A 67 1.35 -8.88 4.63
C ASP A 67 0.38 -7.69 4.59
N ASN A 68 0.33 -6.94 3.48
CA ASN A 68 -0.62 -5.82 3.29
C ASN A 68 -1.88 -6.25 2.52
N PHE A 69 -2.16 -7.55 2.45
CA PHE A 69 -3.31 -8.11 1.78
C PHE A 69 -4.02 -9.07 2.74
N SER A 70 -5.34 -8.93 2.86
CA SER A 70 -6.18 -9.73 3.78
C SER A 70 -6.27 -11.22 3.45
N GLY A 71 -5.73 -11.67 2.32
CA GLY A 71 -5.76 -13.07 1.92
C GLY A 71 -4.90 -13.37 0.70
N ALA A 72 -4.73 -14.67 0.42
CA ALA A 72 -3.92 -15.16 -0.69
C ALA A 72 -4.47 -14.74 -2.06
N ASP A 73 -5.76 -14.44 -2.19
CA ASP A 73 -6.40 -14.04 -3.45
C ASP A 73 -6.85 -12.57 -3.45
N ALA A 74 -6.54 -11.82 -2.39
CA ALA A 74 -6.91 -10.42 -2.31
C ALA A 74 -6.18 -9.58 -3.38
N GLU A 75 -6.96 -8.81 -4.15
CA GLU A 75 -6.49 -7.91 -5.21
C GLU A 75 -6.22 -6.48 -4.68
N LEU A 76 -6.84 -6.13 -3.56
CA LEU A 76 -6.72 -4.83 -2.90
C LEU A 76 -5.81 -4.97 -1.68
N CYS A 77 -4.90 -4.01 -1.50
CA CYS A 77 -4.17 -3.90 -0.25
C CYS A 77 -5.08 -3.38 0.88
N ASP A 78 -4.73 -3.66 2.12
CA ASP A 78 -5.54 -3.33 3.30
C ASP A 78 -5.84 -1.83 3.42
N ASN A 79 -4.90 -0.98 3.03
CA ASN A 79 -5.11 0.47 2.99
C ASN A 79 -6.20 0.88 1.98
N CYS A 80 -6.21 0.22 0.81
CA CYS A 80 -7.21 0.46 -0.22
C CYS A 80 -8.57 -0.12 0.19
N LEU A 81 -8.57 -1.29 0.82
CA LEU A 81 -9.77 -1.91 1.38
C LEU A 81 -10.38 -1.00 2.47
N ALA A 82 -9.58 -0.52 3.42
CA ALA A 82 -10.01 0.43 4.45
C ALA A 82 -10.59 1.72 3.84
N LYS A 83 -9.93 2.30 2.82
CA LYS A 83 -10.48 3.46 2.11
C LYS A 83 -11.82 3.17 1.45
N LYS A 84 -12.00 1.96 0.88
CA LYS A 84 -13.27 1.52 0.30
C LYS A 84 -14.37 1.44 1.36
N HIS A 85 -14.08 0.89 2.54
CA HIS A 85 -15.03 0.86 3.67
C HIS A 85 -15.43 2.27 4.12
N VAL A 86 -14.46 3.16 4.33
CA VAL A 86 -14.76 4.55 4.72
C VAL A 86 -15.57 5.28 3.64
N ALA A 87 -15.30 5.02 2.35
CA ALA A 87 -16.05 5.61 1.26
C ALA A 87 -17.49 5.08 1.15
N ARG A 88 -17.80 3.88 1.67
CA ARG A 88 -19.18 3.37 1.72
C ARG A 88 -20.04 4.19 2.68
N GLU A 89 -19.48 4.66 3.78
CA GLU A 89 -20.24 5.34 4.83
C GLU A 89 -20.09 6.87 4.78
N ASN A 90 -18.99 7.36 4.22
CA ASN A 90 -18.66 8.78 4.24
C ASN A 90 -18.80 9.43 2.87
N VAL A 91 -19.82 10.29 2.76
CA VAL A 91 -20.15 11.06 1.56
C VAL A 91 -18.98 11.87 1.00
N TYR A 92 -18.10 12.40 1.86
CA TYR A 92 -16.96 13.21 1.41
C TYR A 92 -15.76 12.38 0.95
N PHE A 93 -15.70 11.09 1.31
CA PHE A 93 -14.72 10.16 0.73
C PHE A 93 -15.20 9.62 -0.59
N ARG A 94 -16.50 9.34 -0.70
CA ARG A 94 -17.13 8.88 -1.94
C ARG A 94 -17.18 9.97 -3.01
N TYR A 95 -17.54 11.18 -2.61
CA TYR A 95 -17.65 12.35 -3.47
C TYR A 95 -16.77 13.50 -2.95
N PRO A 96 -15.44 13.43 -3.15
CA PRO A 96 -14.51 14.45 -2.65
C PRO A 96 -14.82 15.87 -3.11
N VAL A 97 -15.46 16.01 -4.27
CA VAL A 97 -15.87 17.30 -4.84
C VAL A 97 -16.82 18.08 -3.91
N LEU A 98 -17.61 17.40 -3.09
CA LEU A 98 -18.53 18.03 -2.14
C LEU A 98 -17.81 18.82 -1.04
N LYS A 99 -16.51 18.62 -0.84
CA LYS A 99 -15.71 19.42 0.11
C LYS A 99 -15.49 20.86 -0.38
N TYR A 100 -15.61 21.11 -1.68
CA TYR A 100 -15.40 22.44 -2.24
C TYR A 100 -16.65 23.29 -2.04
N ARG A 101 -16.49 24.50 -1.47
CA ARG A 101 -17.59 25.44 -1.22
C ARG A 101 -18.38 25.82 -2.48
N ALA A 102 -17.76 25.71 -3.66
CA ALA A 102 -18.39 26.01 -4.94
C ALA A 102 -19.20 24.84 -5.54
N CYS A 103 -19.31 23.72 -4.84
CA CYS A 103 -20.00 22.55 -5.35
C CYS A 103 -21.51 22.79 -5.46
N PRO A 104 -22.14 22.62 -6.64
CA PRO A 104 -23.58 22.81 -6.80
C PRO A 104 -24.41 21.61 -6.30
N PHE A 105 -23.75 20.51 -5.93
CA PHE A 105 -24.41 19.27 -5.49
C PHE A 105 -24.69 19.29 -3.98
N SER A 106 -25.88 18.83 -3.59
CA SER A 106 -26.29 18.73 -2.18
C SER A 106 -25.64 17.54 -1.49
N VAL A 107 -25.00 17.79 -0.33
CA VAL A 107 -24.40 16.74 0.51
C VAL A 107 -25.46 15.76 1.01
N GLU A 108 -26.65 16.27 1.34
CA GLU A 108 -27.78 15.52 1.88
C GLU A 108 -28.37 14.57 0.84
N ALA A 109 -28.46 15.02 -0.42
CA ALA A 109 -28.89 14.17 -1.53
C ALA A 109 -27.92 12.99 -1.73
N MET A 110 -26.61 13.24 -1.64
CA MET A 110 -25.57 12.22 -1.79
C MET A 110 -25.52 11.27 -0.57
N ARG A 111 -25.84 11.75 0.63
CA ARG A 111 -26.03 10.90 1.83
C ARG A 111 -27.24 9.99 1.69
N GLU A 112 -28.32 10.47 1.08
CA GLU A 112 -29.51 9.66 0.78
C GLU A 112 -29.20 8.57 -0.25
N GLU A 113 -28.43 8.90 -1.29
CA GLU A 113 -27.97 7.92 -2.28
C GLU A 113 -27.16 6.79 -1.62
N ILE A 114 -26.19 7.14 -0.77
CA ILE A 114 -25.42 6.16 0.02
C ILE A 114 -26.33 5.26 0.87
N ARG A 115 -27.36 5.84 1.52
CA ARG A 115 -28.30 5.07 2.34
C ARG A 115 -29.13 4.09 1.51
N ARG A 116 -29.58 4.49 0.32
CA ARG A 116 -30.32 3.62 -0.61
C ARG A 116 -29.48 2.45 -1.12
N GLU A 117 -28.19 2.67 -1.35
CA GLU A 117 -27.29 1.59 -1.76
C GLU A 117 -26.96 0.62 -0.63
N GLY A 118 -26.87 1.10 0.61
CA GLY A 118 -26.69 0.24 1.78
C GLY A 118 -27.81 -0.78 1.89
N THR A 119 -29.06 -0.34 1.70
CA THR A 119 -30.22 -1.24 1.73
C THR A 119 -30.22 -2.30 0.64
N SER A 120 -29.68 -2.02 -0.56
CA SER A 120 -29.60 -3.03 -1.63
C SER A 120 -28.50 -4.06 -1.41
N ILE A 121 -27.39 -3.68 -0.78
CA ILE A 121 -26.28 -4.61 -0.50
C ILE A 121 -26.70 -5.63 0.57
N ASP A 122 -27.43 -5.19 1.59
CA ASP A 122 -27.96 -6.09 2.63
C ASP A 122 -29.00 -7.10 2.06
N GLU A 123 -29.65 -6.76 0.95
CA GLU A 123 -30.58 -7.65 0.24
C GLU A 123 -29.86 -8.66 -0.67
N GLU A 124 -28.78 -8.24 -1.33
CA GLU A 124 -27.95 -9.14 -2.16
C GLU A 124 -27.18 -10.15 -1.29
N GLU A 125 -26.55 -9.72 -0.19
CA GLU A 125 -25.80 -10.62 0.71
C GLU A 125 -26.72 -11.66 1.38
N ARG A 126 -28.00 -11.33 1.63
CA ARG A 126 -28.98 -12.28 2.17
C ARG A 126 -29.43 -13.33 1.12
N MET A 127 -29.31 -13.04 -0.16
CA MET A 127 -29.72 -13.96 -1.23
C MET A 127 -28.65 -15.01 -1.52
N ASP A 128 -27.36 -14.67 -1.34
CA ASP A 128 -26.24 -15.60 -1.55
C ASP A 128 -26.10 -16.66 -0.43
N ASP A 129 -26.78 -16.46 0.71
CA ASP A 129 -26.82 -17.39 1.85
C ASP A 129 -27.94 -18.46 1.78
N MET A 130 -28.76 -18.48 0.71
CA MET A 130 -29.88 -19.44 0.51
C MET A 130 -29.59 -20.49 -0.57
#